data_AF-A0A495VWX3-F1
#
_entry.id   AF-A0A495VWX3-F1
#
_cell.length_a   1.000
_cell.length_b   1.000
_cell.length_c   1.000
_cell.angle_alpha   90.00
_cell.angle_beta   90.00
_cell.angle_gamma   90.00
#
_symmetry.space_group_name_H-M   'P 1'
#
loop_
_entity.id
_entity.type
_entity.pdbx_description
1 polymer ?
#
loop_
_entity_poly.entity_id
_entity_poly.type
_entity_poly.pdbx_seq_one_letter_code
_entity_poly.pdbx_strand_id
1 'polypeptide(L)'
;MSVDAGDDRSALHERDLATLGFVHQANLRLRAVLCTLARRGVALRQAEPERARQILDALAPWPLYKGGQFLFDLLEWEDFMVDGEPPPVLSHADLVGVLDLPLRWLAATAAPPLAVTPAPLRQTAAAFELPVRWLAATARSALHGAVRDLAQVLGTPTASDDGAGDDRDGPLPALESGFYLYQDVVLGLFELTGPRLPGSIATDPPPSTAGDDVPAGDDDPAGDDVPDPDGAPEPGTSTDVFPIVEPFQGGDVTGLAHDWTLHGDATLTADDGLQLTPNERDRAGTVLLNTPFPSRAGVSIEFDYYASGGNGDGFAVYLIDGEHDTGVGGYGAGLGYARGGVGERDGVTKGYLGIGFDRWGNFSTTLAGPVDGGARRPHTVALRGSGDRAEGFHHLAAVGVEGGLDAVWEDGAHVRVVIVDAVVTVSLTRAGRTTTVFDGVDLAAARGQVAVPATFKLGLSASTGYETSAHRVRNLVVTMPETTADRTSPA
;
A
#
# COMPACT_ATOMS: atom_id res chain seq x y z
N MET A 1 56.39 33.81 -10.14
CA MET A 1 55.40 34.92 -10.16
C MET A 1 54.91 35.00 -11.59
N SER A 2 53.64 34.78 -11.93
CA SER A 2 52.39 34.77 -11.18
C SER A 2 51.46 33.81 -11.92
N VAL A 3 50.72 32.97 -11.20
CA VAL A 3 49.58 32.24 -11.78
C VAL A 3 48.34 33.04 -11.39
N ASP A 4 47.59 33.42 -12.42
CA ASP A 4 46.37 34.20 -12.35
C ASP A 4 45.29 33.42 -11.61
N ALA A 5 44.85 33.95 -10.46
CA ALA A 5 43.76 33.39 -9.68
C ALA A 5 42.46 33.98 -10.20
N GLY A 6 41.72 33.19 -10.97
CA GLY A 6 40.36 33.49 -11.39
C GLY A 6 39.46 33.69 -10.17
N ASP A 7 38.98 34.92 -10.03
CA ASP A 7 38.00 35.39 -9.06
C ASP A 7 36.63 34.81 -9.42
N ASP A 8 36.25 33.68 -8.80
CA ASP A 8 34.93 33.08 -8.92
C ASP A 8 33.91 33.89 -8.12
N ARG A 9 33.49 35.03 -8.70
CA ARG A 9 32.45 35.89 -8.11
C ARG A 9 31.10 35.21 -8.28
N SER A 10 30.57 34.72 -7.16
CA SER A 10 29.20 34.21 -7.05
C SER A 10 28.21 35.09 -7.81
N ALA A 11 27.47 34.47 -8.74
CA ALA A 11 26.49 35.15 -9.59
C ALA A 11 25.23 35.64 -8.85
N LEU A 12 25.16 35.45 -7.52
CA LEU A 12 24.03 35.79 -6.68
C LEU A 12 24.16 37.22 -6.13
N HIS A 13 23.08 38.00 -6.22
CA HIS A 13 23.04 39.34 -5.63
C HIS A 13 22.86 39.26 -4.10
N GLU A 14 23.23 40.33 -3.38
CA GLU A 14 23.06 40.43 -1.91
C GLU A 14 21.62 40.14 -1.44
N ARG A 15 20.62 40.51 -2.25
CA ARG A 15 19.21 40.20 -1.97
C ARG A 15 18.92 38.71 -2.07
N ASP A 16 19.51 38.02 -3.04
CA ASP A 16 19.35 36.57 -3.20
C ASP A 16 20.00 35.84 -2.03
N LEU A 17 21.18 36.29 -1.60
CA LEU A 17 21.86 35.76 -0.41
C LEU A 17 21.04 35.99 0.87
N ALA A 18 20.40 37.15 1.02
CA ALA A 18 19.52 37.44 2.15
C ALA A 18 18.26 36.57 2.14
N THR A 19 17.64 36.37 0.97
CA THR A 19 16.47 35.48 0.82
C THR A 19 16.83 34.02 1.07
N LEU A 20 17.96 33.54 0.54
CA LEU A 20 18.45 32.19 0.81
C LEU A 20 18.81 32.00 2.28
N GLY A 21 19.41 33.00 2.93
CA GLY A 21 19.67 32.99 4.37
C GLY A 21 18.38 32.89 5.19
N PHE A 22 17.34 33.63 4.80
CA PHE A 22 16.03 33.53 5.43
C PHE A 22 15.39 32.14 5.26
N VAL A 23 15.40 31.59 4.04
CA VAL A 23 14.88 30.24 3.76
C VAL A 23 15.65 29.18 4.55
N HIS A 24 16.97 29.32 4.64
CA HIS A 24 17.80 28.42 5.42
C HIS A 24 17.44 28.46 6.92
N GLN A 25 17.26 29.65 7.51
CA GLN A 25 16.84 29.79 8.90
C GLN A 25 15.43 29.22 9.15
N ALA A 26 14.50 29.42 8.20
CA ALA A 26 13.17 28.83 8.27
C ALA A 26 13.23 27.29 8.23
N ASN A 27 14.07 26.73 7.37
CA ASN A 27 14.30 25.29 7.27
C ASN A 27 14.90 24.73 8.56
N LEU A 28 15.93 25.37 9.13
CA LEU A 28 16.52 24.93 10.40
C LEU A 28 15.49 24.92 11.53
N ARG A 29 14.60 25.92 11.58
CA ARG A 29 13.55 26.00 12.60
C ARG A 29 12.49 24.92 12.40
N LEU A 30 12.06 24.67 11.16
CA LEU A 30 11.12 23.60 10.84
C LEU A 30 11.72 22.22 11.19
N ARG A 31 12.98 22.00 10.85
CA ARG A 31 13.74 20.80 11.21
C ARG A 31 13.79 20.61 12.73
N ALA A 32 14.08 21.67 13.51
CA ALA A 32 14.09 21.61 14.97
C ALA A 32 12.71 21.23 15.56
N VAL A 33 11.62 21.74 15.01
CA VAL A 33 10.25 21.38 15.42
C VAL A 33 9.97 19.91 15.16
N LEU A 34 10.19 19.44 13.94
CA LEU A 34 9.90 18.06 13.55
C LEU A 34 10.77 17.06 14.33
N CYS A 35 12.07 17.33 14.46
CA CYS A 35 12.95 16.49 15.25
C CYS A 35 12.56 16.47 16.73
N THR A 36 12.16 17.60 17.31
CA THR A 36 11.70 17.65 18.71
C THR A 36 10.43 16.83 18.91
N LEU A 37 9.46 16.93 17.98
CA LEU A 37 8.24 16.11 18.01
C LEU A 37 8.57 14.62 17.88
N ALA A 38 9.40 14.25 16.91
CA ALA A 38 9.80 12.87 16.72
C ALA A 38 10.45 12.28 17.98
N ARG A 39 11.39 13.00 18.61
CA ARG A 39 12.06 12.50 19.81
C ARG A 39 11.11 12.32 20.99
N ARG A 40 10.09 13.19 21.10
CA ARG A 40 9.00 13.02 22.07
C ARG A 40 8.13 11.80 21.76
N GLY A 41 7.83 11.55 20.48
CA GLY A 41 7.15 10.33 20.04
C GLY A 41 7.92 9.06 20.36
N VAL A 42 9.23 9.05 20.13
CA VAL A 42 10.10 7.92 20.49
C VAL A 42 10.08 7.70 22.00
N ALA A 43 10.18 8.76 22.81
CA ALA A 43 10.09 8.66 24.26
C ALA A 43 8.75 8.06 24.72
N LEU A 44 7.64 8.47 24.10
CA LEU A 44 6.32 7.90 24.37
C LEU A 44 6.24 6.42 23.98
N ARG A 45 6.77 6.05 22.80
CA ARG A 45 6.81 4.66 22.34
C ARG A 45 7.63 3.75 23.28
N GLN A 46 8.73 4.27 23.82
CA GLN A 46 9.58 3.55 24.76
C GLN A 46 8.95 3.44 26.16
N ALA A 47 8.33 4.51 26.64
CA ALA A 47 7.72 4.55 27.98
C ALA A 47 6.37 3.81 28.04
N GLU A 48 5.53 3.95 27.01
CA GLU A 48 4.16 3.42 26.94
C GLU A 48 3.86 2.76 25.57
N PRO A 49 4.49 1.61 25.26
CA PRO A 49 4.41 1.01 23.91
C PRO A 49 2.98 0.61 23.51
N GLU A 50 2.18 0.09 24.43
CA GLU A 50 0.79 -0.27 24.16
C GLU A 50 -0.07 0.95 23.83
N ARG A 51 0.13 2.04 24.58
CA ARG A 51 -0.59 3.31 24.37
C ARG A 51 -0.22 3.92 23.03
N ALA A 52 1.08 3.96 22.71
CA ALA A 52 1.56 4.44 21.42
C ALA A 52 0.96 3.64 20.25
N ARG A 53 0.95 2.31 20.35
CA ARG A 53 0.33 1.44 19.34
C ARG A 53 -1.16 1.72 19.19
N GLN A 54 -1.91 1.83 20.28
CA GLN A 54 -3.36 2.12 20.23
C GLN A 54 -3.67 3.47 19.57
N ILE A 55 -2.86 4.50 19.84
CA ILE A 55 -3.02 5.81 19.19
C ILE A 55 -2.80 5.69 17.68
N LEU A 56 -1.72 5.02 17.26
CA LEU A 56 -1.42 4.83 15.84
C LEU A 56 -2.47 3.97 15.15
N ASP A 57 -2.94 2.88 15.78
CA ASP A 57 -4.01 2.02 15.27
C ASP A 57 -5.34 2.80 15.12
N ALA A 58 -5.62 3.73 16.03
CA ALA A 58 -6.82 4.58 15.95
C ALA A 58 -6.74 5.61 14.82
N LEU A 59 -5.54 6.12 14.52
CA LEU A 59 -5.28 7.09 13.46
C LEU A 59 -5.09 6.44 12.09
N ALA A 60 -4.60 5.19 12.03
CA ALA A 60 -4.30 4.47 10.80
C ALA A 60 -5.45 4.45 9.77
N PRO A 61 -6.73 4.36 10.15
CA PRO A 61 -7.84 4.40 9.19
C PRO A 61 -8.08 5.79 8.58
N TRP A 62 -7.56 6.87 9.20
CA TRP A 62 -7.95 8.24 8.86
C TRP A 62 -7.21 8.69 7.60
N PRO A 63 -7.92 9.18 6.55
CA PRO A 63 -7.30 9.64 5.31
C PRO A 63 -6.25 10.73 5.51
N LEU A 64 -6.42 11.58 6.54
CA LEU A 64 -5.44 12.62 6.88
C LEU A 64 -4.12 12.03 7.41
N TYR A 65 -4.19 10.97 8.21
CA TYR A 65 -3.00 10.30 8.72
C TYR A 65 -2.25 9.60 7.59
N LYS A 66 -2.97 8.88 6.71
CA LYS A 66 -2.37 8.22 5.53
C LYS A 66 -1.82 9.21 4.52
N GLY A 67 -2.54 10.30 4.24
CA GLY A 67 -2.09 11.36 3.34
C GLY A 67 -0.86 12.10 3.88
N GLY A 68 -0.77 12.26 5.20
CA GLY A 68 0.42 12.81 5.86
C GLY A 68 1.62 11.88 5.73
N GLN A 69 1.46 10.56 5.94
CA GLN A 69 2.53 9.57 5.74
C GLN A 69 3.01 9.60 4.29
N PHE A 70 2.09 9.54 3.33
CA PHE A 70 2.42 9.60 1.91
C PHE A 70 3.20 10.87 1.54
N LEU A 71 2.79 12.04 2.06
CA LEU A 71 3.50 13.29 1.81
C LEU A 71 4.87 13.33 2.51
N PHE A 72 4.98 12.70 3.68
CA PHE A 72 6.22 12.58 4.42
C PHE A 72 7.26 11.76 3.64
N ASP A 73 6.82 10.62 3.08
CA ASP A 73 7.65 9.73 2.27
C ASP A 73 8.00 10.36 0.90
N LEU A 74 7.01 10.95 0.22
CA LEU A 74 7.19 11.55 -1.11
C LEU A 74 8.19 12.71 -1.13
N LEU A 75 8.25 13.48 -0.05
CA LEU A 75 9.11 14.65 0.07
C LEU A 75 10.43 14.34 0.81
N GLU A 76 10.70 13.07 1.13
CA GLU A 76 11.92 12.65 1.83
C GLU A 76 12.12 13.46 3.12
N TRP A 77 11.04 13.67 3.88
CA TRP A 77 11.12 14.46 5.12
C TRP A 77 12.03 13.81 6.16
N GLU A 78 12.22 12.49 6.09
CA GLU A 78 13.18 11.80 6.93
C GLU A 78 14.61 12.32 6.71
N ASP A 79 15.06 12.40 5.46
CA ASP A 79 16.39 12.90 5.10
C ASP A 79 16.53 14.36 5.54
N PHE A 80 15.51 15.19 5.27
CA PHE A 80 15.48 16.57 5.76
C PHE A 80 15.64 16.66 7.30
N MET A 81 15.10 15.71 8.04
CA MET A 81 15.16 15.68 9.51
C MET A 81 16.50 15.14 10.02
N VAL A 82 17.00 14.04 9.48
CA VAL A 82 18.17 13.32 10.02
C VAL A 82 19.50 13.79 9.44
N ASP A 83 19.51 14.43 8.27
CA ASP A 83 20.75 14.82 7.59
C ASP A 83 21.45 16.01 8.24
N GLY A 84 22.75 15.84 8.50
CA GLY A 84 23.61 16.86 9.09
C GLY A 84 23.46 16.97 10.61
N GLU A 85 24.12 17.98 11.20
CA GLU A 85 24.18 18.14 12.65
C GLU A 85 22.78 18.18 13.28
N PRO A 86 22.51 17.40 14.34
CA PRO A 86 21.20 17.36 14.99
C PRO A 86 20.76 18.74 15.48
N PRO A 87 19.55 19.21 15.15
CA PRO A 87 19.09 20.52 15.60
C PRO A 87 18.89 20.55 17.13
N PRO A 88 18.95 21.74 17.75
CA PRO A 88 18.65 21.89 19.17
C PRO A 88 17.21 21.45 19.47
N VAL A 89 17.03 20.79 20.62
CA VAL A 89 15.70 20.40 21.12
C VAL A 89 14.98 21.66 21.58
N LEU A 90 13.75 21.86 21.10
CA LEU A 90 12.91 22.99 21.53
C LEU A 90 12.27 22.69 22.89
N SER A 91 12.13 23.72 23.72
CA SER A 91 11.38 23.62 24.98
C SER A 91 9.89 23.33 24.70
N HIS A 92 9.19 22.74 25.66
CA HIS A 92 7.74 22.53 25.54
C HIS A 92 6.98 23.84 25.22
N ALA A 93 7.37 24.95 25.86
CA ALA A 93 6.76 26.26 25.67
C ALA A 93 6.96 26.80 24.23
N ASP A 94 8.17 26.67 23.70
CA ASP A 94 8.49 27.11 22.33
C ASP A 94 7.74 26.27 21.29
N LEU A 95 7.67 24.95 21.50
CA LEU A 95 6.99 24.03 20.60
C LEU A 95 5.48 24.31 20.56
N VAL A 96 4.87 24.56 21.73
CA VAL A 96 3.47 25.01 21.82
C VAL A 96 3.29 26.35 21.12
N GLY A 97 4.16 27.33 21.34
CA GLY A 97 4.06 28.66 20.73
C GLY A 97 4.09 28.62 19.21
N VAL A 98 4.92 27.75 18.63
CA VAL A 98 5.01 27.56 17.17
C VAL A 98 3.77 26.87 16.60
N LEU A 99 3.17 25.93 17.34
CA LEU A 99 2.05 25.10 16.86
C LEU A 99 0.66 25.63 17.25
N ASP A 100 0.56 26.61 18.14
CA ASP A 100 -0.71 27.15 18.67
C ASP A 100 -1.63 27.69 17.55
N LEU A 101 -1.09 28.41 16.57
CA LEU A 101 -1.88 29.04 15.51
C LEU A 101 -2.43 28.03 14.48
N PRO A 102 -1.63 27.07 13.97
CA PRO A 102 -2.14 25.95 13.17
C PRO A 102 -3.20 25.11 13.89
N LEU A 103 -2.99 24.82 15.19
CA LEU A 103 -3.88 23.97 15.97
C LEU A 103 -5.23 24.65 16.27
N ARG A 104 -5.25 25.96 16.55
CA ARG A 104 -6.49 26.73 16.72
C ARG A 104 -7.33 26.76 15.45
N TRP A 105 -6.69 26.84 14.29
CA TRP A 105 -7.36 26.78 12.99
C TRP A 105 -8.03 25.42 12.75
N LEU A 106 -7.32 24.32 13.04
CA LEU A 106 -7.89 22.97 12.96
C LEU A 106 -9.10 22.80 13.91
N ALA A 107 -8.98 23.25 15.17
CA ALA A 107 -10.06 23.17 16.14
C ALA A 107 -11.33 23.94 15.72
N ALA A 108 -11.18 25.09 15.06
CA ALA A 108 -12.32 25.88 14.57
C ALA A 108 -13.10 25.20 13.43
N THR A 109 -12.46 24.30 12.66
CA THR A 109 -13.11 23.57 11.55
C THR A 109 -13.89 22.34 11.98
N ALA A 110 -13.70 21.87 13.23
CA ALA A 110 -14.41 20.72 13.80
C ALA A 110 -15.74 21.11 14.50
N ALA A 111 -16.10 22.40 14.54
CA ALA A 111 -17.37 22.84 15.11
C ALA A 111 -18.56 22.51 14.17
N PRO A 112 -19.67 21.95 14.67
CA PRO A 112 -20.78 21.49 13.82
C PRO A 112 -21.51 22.65 13.12
N PRO A 113 -21.94 22.49 11.85
CA PRO A 113 -22.70 23.51 11.15
C PRO A 113 -24.15 23.59 11.66
N LEU A 114 -24.66 24.81 11.85
CA LEU A 114 -26.06 25.09 12.21
C LEU A 114 -27.02 24.56 11.11
N ALA A 115 -28.06 23.85 11.53
CA ALA A 115 -28.99 23.12 10.65
C ALA A 115 -29.82 24.04 9.72
N VAL A 116 -29.86 23.72 8.43
CA VAL A 116 -30.79 24.32 7.43
C VAL A 116 -31.42 23.20 6.58
N THR A 117 -32.74 23.25 6.42
CA THR A 117 -33.62 22.26 5.73
C THR A 117 -33.54 22.30 4.18
N PRO A 118 -33.84 21.19 3.45
CA PRO A 118 -33.52 21.05 2.03
C PRO A 118 -34.67 21.42 1.06
N ALA A 119 -34.32 21.92 -0.13
CA ALA A 119 -35.18 22.11 -1.31
C ALA A 119 -34.48 21.58 -2.60
N PRO A 120 -35.19 21.27 -3.70
CA PRO A 120 -34.74 20.27 -4.68
C PRO A 120 -33.85 20.79 -5.82
N LEU A 121 -32.83 19.96 -6.12
CA LEU A 121 -32.03 19.79 -7.35
C LEU A 121 -31.66 21.02 -8.19
N ARG A 122 -30.47 21.58 -7.89
CA ARG A 122 -29.43 21.90 -8.88
C ARG A 122 -28.05 21.81 -8.23
N GLN A 123 -27.32 20.71 -8.42
CA GLN A 123 -25.88 20.66 -8.13
C GLN A 123 -25.13 19.92 -9.22
N THR A 124 -24.95 20.61 -10.33
CA THR A 124 -23.80 20.44 -11.22
C THR A 124 -22.55 21.05 -10.55
N ALA A 125 -21.46 20.29 -10.53
CA ALA A 125 -20.08 20.78 -10.39
C ALA A 125 -19.59 21.43 -9.07
N ALA A 126 -20.24 21.20 -7.92
CA ALA A 126 -19.78 21.78 -6.63
C ALA A 126 -19.07 20.80 -5.68
N ALA A 127 -19.13 19.48 -5.90
CA ALA A 127 -18.54 18.50 -4.99
C ALA A 127 -17.04 18.21 -5.23
N PHE A 128 -16.50 18.59 -6.38
CA PHE A 128 -15.09 18.39 -6.74
C PHE A 128 -14.20 19.64 -6.57
N GLU A 129 -14.75 20.78 -6.17
CA GLU A 129 -13.94 22.00 -5.93
C GLU A 129 -13.37 22.11 -4.51
N LEU A 130 -13.79 21.29 -3.55
CA LEU A 130 -13.35 21.42 -2.15
C LEU A 130 -11.89 20.98 -1.89
N PRO A 131 -11.35 19.89 -2.46
CA PRO A 131 -9.96 19.49 -2.22
C PRO A 131 -8.96 20.42 -2.94
N VAL A 132 -9.31 20.87 -4.15
CA VAL A 132 -8.44 21.74 -4.97
C VAL A 132 -8.46 23.17 -4.46
N ARG A 133 -9.58 23.69 -3.94
CA ARG A 133 -9.61 24.97 -3.23
C ARG A 133 -8.88 24.91 -1.89
N TRP A 134 -8.78 23.76 -1.23
CA TRP A 134 -8.01 23.62 0.01
C TRP A 134 -6.50 23.70 -0.25
N LEU A 135 -5.98 22.94 -1.23
CA LEU A 135 -4.57 23.04 -1.65
C LEU A 135 -4.23 24.37 -2.32
N ALA A 136 -5.14 24.93 -3.13
CA ALA A 136 -4.95 26.24 -3.75
C ALA A 136 -5.14 27.40 -2.75
N ALA A 137 -5.96 27.26 -1.70
CA ALA A 137 -6.06 28.27 -0.65
C ALA A 137 -4.79 28.27 0.21
N THR A 138 -4.17 27.13 0.50
CA THR A 138 -2.88 27.08 1.20
C THR A 138 -1.75 27.65 0.34
N ALA A 139 -1.70 27.35 -0.95
CA ALA A 139 -0.70 27.90 -1.86
C ALA A 139 -0.92 29.39 -2.21
N ARG A 140 -2.18 29.86 -2.30
CA ARG A 140 -2.52 31.24 -2.69
C ARG A 140 -2.64 32.20 -1.49
N SER A 141 -2.88 31.70 -0.27
CA SER A 141 -2.75 32.48 0.97
C SER A 141 -1.30 32.58 1.45
N ALA A 142 -0.46 31.58 1.16
CA ALA A 142 0.99 31.65 1.39
C ALA A 142 1.68 32.75 0.56
N LEU A 143 1.14 33.12 -0.61
CA LEU A 143 1.80 34.09 -1.50
C LEU A 143 1.38 35.56 -1.32
N HIS A 144 0.30 35.88 -0.60
CA HIS A 144 -0.15 37.28 -0.48
C HIS A 144 -0.41 37.80 0.95
N GLY A 145 -0.48 36.92 1.96
CA GLY A 145 -0.65 37.33 3.37
C GLY A 145 0.57 37.09 4.27
N ALA A 146 1.46 36.16 3.91
CA ALA A 146 2.48 35.65 4.83
C ALA A 146 3.69 36.58 5.04
N VAL A 147 3.96 37.53 4.14
CA VAL A 147 5.20 38.33 4.21
C VAL A 147 5.21 39.31 5.39
N ARG A 148 4.05 39.69 5.94
CA ARG A 148 3.98 40.67 7.04
C ARG A 148 3.95 40.04 8.43
N ASP A 149 3.32 38.87 8.59
CA ASP A 149 3.18 38.20 9.90
C ASP A 149 4.26 37.15 10.15
N LEU A 150 4.86 36.56 9.11
CA LEU A 150 5.99 35.63 9.25
C LEU A 150 7.24 36.35 9.78
N ALA A 151 7.38 37.66 9.52
CA ALA A 151 8.44 38.50 10.08
C ALA A 151 8.30 38.73 11.60
N GLN A 152 7.08 38.65 12.16
CA GLN A 152 6.86 38.74 13.61
C GLN A 152 7.12 37.41 14.33
N VAL A 153 6.79 36.28 13.69
CA VAL A 153 7.04 34.92 14.22
C VAL A 153 8.54 34.55 14.15
N LEU A 154 9.28 35.15 13.22
CA LEU A 154 10.72 34.93 13.01
C LEU A 154 11.62 35.98 13.67
N GLY A 155 11.06 36.92 14.44
CA GLY A 155 11.85 37.78 15.31
C GLY A 155 12.55 36.97 16.40
N THR A 156 13.84 37.24 16.63
CA THR A 156 14.62 36.62 17.71
C THR A 156 13.86 36.69 19.05
N PRO A 157 13.74 35.59 19.80
CA PRO A 157 13.06 35.62 21.09
C PRO A 157 13.80 36.61 22.00
N THR A 158 13.04 37.54 22.58
CA THR A 158 13.55 38.37 23.66
C THR A 158 13.86 37.45 24.82
N ALA A 159 15.09 37.49 25.33
CA ALA A 159 15.49 36.75 26.50
C ALA A 159 14.57 37.13 27.67
N SER A 160 13.65 36.24 28.02
CA SER A 160 12.93 36.29 29.28
C SER A 160 13.59 35.29 30.24
N ASP A 161 14.45 35.88 31.04
CA ASP A 161 14.92 35.55 32.39
C ASP A 161 14.26 34.33 33.10
N ASP A 162 15.15 33.43 33.53
CA ASP A 162 15.14 32.50 34.66
C ASP A 162 13.81 32.12 35.37
N GLY A 163 13.58 30.80 35.45
CA GLY A 163 13.14 30.17 36.70
C GLY A 163 11.83 29.39 36.70
N ALA A 164 11.84 28.17 36.13
CA ALA A 164 11.25 26.95 36.69
C ALA A 164 11.41 25.83 35.64
N GLY A 165 12.30 24.86 35.87
CA GLY A 165 12.40 23.69 35.00
C GLY A 165 11.08 22.92 35.06
N ASP A 166 10.38 22.85 33.92
CA ASP A 166 9.26 21.93 33.74
C ASP A 166 9.87 20.51 33.68
N ASP A 167 9.50 19.62 34.61
CA ASP A 167 9.98 18.22 34.69
C ASP A 167 9.70 17.40 33.41
N ARG A 168 9.03 18.00 32.41
CA ARG A 168 8.70 17.43 31.09
C ARG A 168 9.77 17.62 30.01
N ASP A 169 10.86 18.34 30.31
CA ASP A 169 11.97 18.59 29.39
C ASP A 169 13.20 17.71 29.71
N GLY A 170 12.96 16.45 30.10
CA GLY A 170 14.00 15.44 30.30
C GLY A 170 14.80 15.11 29.02
N PRO A 171 15.94 14.40 29.14
CA PRO A 171 16.75 14.04 27.98
C PRO A 171 15.95 13.16 27.02
N LEU A 172 15.76 13.64 25.79
CA LEU A 172 15.02 12.91 24.76
C LEU A 172 15.95 11.98 23.97
N PRO A 173 15.45 10.82 23.53
CA PRO A 173 16.23 9.83 22.77
C PRO A 173 16.70 10.38 21.41
N ALA A 174 17.76 9.78 20.87
CA ALA A 174 18.23 10.07 19.52
C ALA A 174 17.21 9.58 18.48
N LEU A 175 17.26 10.15 17.27
CA LEU A 175 16.44 9.73 16.15
C LEU A 175 17.20 8.70 15.31
N GLU A 176 16.49 7.69 14.86
CA GLU A 176 16.96 6.71 13.87
C GLU A 176 16.14 6.90 12.58
N SER A 177 16.78 6.69 11.43
CA SER A 177 16.13 6.82 10.12
C SER A 177 15.13 5.67 9.86
N GLY A 178 14.07 5.95 9.09
CA GLY A 178 13.08 4.96 8.67
C GLY A 178 11.63 5.37 8.91
N PHE A 179 10.70 4.53 8.41
CA PHE A 179 9.24 4.77 8.39
C PHE A 179 8.59 5.07 9.74
N TYR A 180 9.27 4.75 10.84
CA TYR A 180 8.81 5.10 12.18
C TYR A 180 8.87 6.60 12.47
N LEU A 181 9.65 7.38 11.73
CA LEU A 181 9.90 8.80 12.02
C LEU A 181 8.64 9.66 11.84
N TYR A 182 7.82 9.39 10.82
CA TYR A 182 6.51 10.04 10.69
C TYR A 182 5.60 9.68 11.87
N GLN A 183 5.55 8.40 12.24
CA GLN A 183 4.74 7.93 13.38
C GLN A 183 5.20 8.58 14.68
N ASP A 184 6.50 8.78 14.85
CA ASP A 184 7.11 9.49 15.98
C ASP A 184 6.72 10.97 16.00
N VAL A 185 6.73 11.66 14.85
CA VAL A 185 6.24 13.04 14.77
C VAL A 185 4.76 13.12 15.17
N VAL A 186 3.93 12.18 14.70
CA VAL A 186 2.50 12.13 15.04
C VAL A 186 2.28 11.84 16.53
N LEU A 187 3.02 10.87 17.10
CA LEU A 187 2.95 10.55 18.53
C LEU A 187 3.38 11.74 19.39
N GLY A 188 4.45 12.44 19.02
CA GLY A 188 4.88 13.66 19.72
C GLY A 188 3.86 14.79 19.62
N LEU A 189 3.17 14.93 18.48
CA LEU A 189 2.09 15.91 18.34
C LEU A 189 0.87 15.51 19.20
N PHE A 190 0.56 14.22 19.29
CA PHE A 190 -0.53 13.70 20.12
C PHE A 190 -0.23 13.87 21.62
N GLU A 191 1.00 13.64 22.06
CA GLU A 191 1.48 13.91 23.42
C GLU A 191 1.31 15.40 23.78
N LEU A 192 1.66 16.28 22.83
CA LEU A 192 1.58 17.74 23.00
C LEU A 192 0.13 18.25 23.09
N THR A 193 -0.79 17.63 22.34
CA THR A 193 -2.18 18.12 22.16
C THR A 193 -3.22 17.38 22.99
N GLY A 194 -2.94 16.16 23.44
CA GLY A 194 -3.83 15.32 24.25
C GLY A 194 -4.43 16.01 25.48
N PRO A 195 -3.68 16.81 26.25
CA PRO A 195 -4.22 17.55 27.40
C PRO A 195 -5.18 18.70 27.04
N ARG A 196 -5.33 19.06 25.76
CA ARG A 196 -6.04 20.28 25.30
C ARG A 196 -7.32 20.02 24.50
N LEU A 197 -7.72 18.76 24.29
CA LEU A 197 -9.00 18.42 23.66
C LEU A 197 -10.13 18.36 24.72
N PRO A 198 -11.28 19.03 24.52
CA PRO A 198 -12.38 18.99 25.47
C PRO A 198 -12.99 17.58 25.51
N GLY A 199 -12.80 16.86 26.63
CA GLY A 199 -13.33 15.51 26.82
C GLY A 199 -12.55 14.58 27.76
N SER A 200 -11.41 15.01 28.33
CA SER A 200 -10.71 14.23 29.36
C SER A 200 -11.55 14.16 30.65
N ILE A 201 -12.39 13.14 30.75
CA ILE A 201 -12.97 12.71 32.04
C ILE A 201 -11.90 11.86 32.71
N ALA A 202 -11.39 12.36 33.84
CA ALA A 202 -10.64 11.55 34.78
C ALA A 202 -11.51 10.34 35.19
N THR A 203 -11.08 9.14 34.82
CA THR A 203 -11.69 7.91 35.32
C THR A 203 -11.08 7.59 36.68
N ASP A 204 -11.85 7.81 37.74
CA ASP A 204 -11.58 7.25 39.07
C ASP A 204 -11.44 5.71 39.00
N PRO A 205 -10.61 5.08 39.85
CA PRO A 205 -10.49 3.62 39.91
C PRO A 205 -11.77 2.99 40.50
N PRO A 206 -12.15 1.75 40.10
CA PRO A 206 -13.38 1.13 40.55
C PRO A 206 -13.31 0.72 42.03
N PRO A 207 -14.46 0.69 42.75
CA PRO A 207 -14.47 0.42 44.18
C PRO A 207 -14.20 -1.05 44.47
N SER A 208 -13.42 -1.28 45.52
CA SER A 208 -13.20 -2.58 46.15
C SER A 208 -14.50 -3.23 46.58
N THR A 209 -14.82 -4.39 46.04
CA THR A 209 -15.84 -5.29 46.61
C THR A 209 -15.25 -5.97 47.84
N ALA A 210 -15.73 -5.57 49.01
CA ALA A 210 -15.52 -6.26 50.27
C ALA A 210 -16.31 -7.57 50.29
N GLY A 211 -15.61 -8.62 50.77
CA GLY A 211 -16.03 -9.82 51.48
C GLY A 211 -17.46 -10.35 51.34
N ASP A 212 -17.54 -11.63 50.97
CA ASP A 212 -18.34 -12.59 51.74
C ASP A 212 -17.64 -13.96 51.78
N ASP A 213 -17.55 -14.48 53.01
CA ASP A 213 -16.86 -15.69 53.48
C ASP A 213 -17.54 -17.00 53.06
N VAL A 214 -16.77 -18.03 52.68
CA VAL A 214 -17.03 -19.47 52.99
C VAL A 214 -15.68 -20.22 53.07
N PRO A 215 -15.44 -21.13 54.04
CA PRO A 215 -14.12 -21.38 54.60
C PRO A 215 -13.32 -22.54 53.97
N ALA A 216 -12.05 -22.58 54.36
CA ALA A 216 -11.00 -23.54 54.02
C ALA A 216 -11.34 -25.01 54.30
N GLY A 217 -10.83 -25.87 53.41
CA GLY A 217 -10.58 -27.28 53.65
C GLY A 217 -9.27 -27.66 52.96
N ASP A 218 -8.29 -28.04 53.77
CA ASP A 218 -6.98 -28.57 53.37
C ASP A 218 -7.11 -29.99 52.76
N ASP A 219 -6.25 -30.33 51.78
CA ASP A 219 -5.44 -31.58 51.74
C ASP A 219 -4.83 -31.83 50.33
N ASP A 220 -3.53 -31.56 50.22
CA ASP A 220 -2.42 -32.31 49.57
C ASP A 220 -2.42 -32.78 48.07
N PRO A 221 -1.22 -33.04 47.49
CA PRO A 221 -0.90 -32.82 46.08
C PRO A 221 -0.88 -34.10 45.21
N ALA A 222 -1.29 -33.97 43.95
CA ALA A 222 -0.91 -34.87 42.87
C ALA A 222 -1.03 -34.12 41.54
N GLY A 223 -0.02 -34.29 40.68
CA GLY A 223 0.16 -33.50 39.47
C GLY A 223 -0.90 -33.69 38.39
N ASP A 224 -0.95 -32.70 37.51
CA ASP A 224 -1.01 -32.93 36.07
C ASP A 224 -0.48 -31.65 35.38
N ASP A 225 0.57 -31.83 34.57
CA ASP A 225 1.03 -30.85 33.60
C ASP A 225 -0.14 -30.55 32.65
N VAL A 226 -0.79 -29.40 32.82
CA VAL A 226 -1.69 -28.85 31.79
C VAL A 226 -0.81 -28.03 30.85
N PRO A 227 -0.60 -28.47 29.58
CA PRO A 227 0.14 -27.68 28.63
C PRO A 227 -0.67 -26.44 28.27
N ASP A 228 0.02 -25.30 28.25
CA ASP A 228 -0.41 -24.03 27.67
C ASP A 228 -1.03 -24.25 26.27
N PRO A 229 -2.32 -23.94 26.03
CA PRO A 229 -2.95 -24.20 24.74
C PRO A 229 -2.62 -23.17 23.66
N ASP A 230 -1.85 -22.09 23.94
CA ASP A 230 -1.54 -21.05 22.95
C ASP A 230 -0.09 -21.03 22.47
N GLY A 231 0.65 -22.11 22.70
CA GLY A 231 1.98 -22.36 22.11
C GLY A 231 1.95 -23.00 20.72
N ALA A 232 0.87 -22.87 19.95
CA ALA A 232 0.83 -23.35 18.57
C ALA A 232 1.53 -22.32 17.66
N PRO A 233 2.54 -22.71 16.86
CA PRO A 233 3.09 -21.81 15.86
C PRO A 233 2.00 -21.44 14.86
N GLU A 234 1.71 -20.14 14.72
CA GLU A 234 0.89 -19.59 13.63
C GLU A 234 1.35 -20.19 12.29
N PRO A 235 0.54 -21.00 11.59
CA PRO A 235 0.93 -21.55 10.31
C PRO A 235 0.90 -20.44 9.26
N GLY A 236 2.07 -20.03 8.76
CA GLY A 236 2.17 -19.22 7.54
C GLY A 236 3.06 -17.97 7.57
N THR A 237 3.96 -17.81 8.53
CA THR A 237 4.85 -16.61 8.61
C THR A 237 6.20 -16.74 7.91
N SER A 238 6.55 -17.91 7.37
CA SER A 238 7.86 -18.09 6.72
C SER A 238 7.83 -17.62 5.26
N THR A 239 8.76 -16.72 4.93
CA THR A 239 9.07 -16.29 3.56
C THR A 239 10.02 -17.24 2.84
N ASP A 240 10.42 -18.36 3.48
CA ASP A 240 11.37 -19.34 2.92
C ASP A 240 10.83 -20.07 1.68
N VAL A 241 9.53 -19.91 1.40
CA VAL A 241 8.92 -20.36 0.15
C VAL A 241 9.49 -19.63 -1.08
N PHE A 242 10.03 -18.42 -0.91
CA PHE A 242 10.64 -17.65 -2.00
C PHE A 242 12.16 -17.91 -2.11
N PRO A 243 12.73 -17.84 -3.33
CA PRO A 243 12.05 -17.59 -4.60
C PRO A 243 11.38 -18.85 -5.16
N ILE A 244 10.20 -18.68 -5.76
CA ILE A 244 9.58 -19.73 -6.58
C ILE A 244 10.02 -19.49 -8.01
N VAL A 245 10.96 -20.29 -8.50
CA VAL A 245 11.41 -20.26 -9.88
C VAL A 245 10.86 -21.48 -10.61
N GLU A 246 9.99 -21.26 -11.58
CA GLU A 246 9.36 -22.31 -12.36
C GLU A 246 9.48 -22.03 -13.85
N PRO A 247 10.43 -22.67 -14.55
CA PRO A 247 10.57 -22.49 -15.99
C PRO A 247 9.45 -23.18 -16.80
N PHE A 248 8.65 -24.06 -16.16
CA PHE A 248 7.62 -24.90 -16.79
C PHE A 248 8.16 -25.80 -17.91
N GLN A 249 9.39 -26.28 -17.74
CA GLN A 249 10.04 -27.20 -18.67
C GLN A 249 9.75 -28.64 -18.26
N GLY A 250 9.62 -29.54 -19.25
CA GLY A 250 9.31 -30.95 -19.03
C GLY A 250 7.95 -31.35 -19.58
N GLY A 251 7.66 -32.66 -19.56
CA GLY A 251 6.45 -33.23 -20.15
C GLY A 251 5.36 -33.61 -19.15
N ASP A 252 5.63 -33.52 -17.83
CA ASP A 252 4.70 -33.92 -16.78
C ASP A 252 4.87 -33.07 -15.51
N VAL A 253 3.75 -32.85 -14.81
CA VAL A 253 3.66 -31.98 -13.63
C VAL A 253 4.53 -32.47 -12.48
N THR A 254 4.73 -33.78 -12.36
CA THR A 254 5.58 -34.38 -11.32
C THR A 254 7.06 -34.03 -11.47
N GLY A 255 7.47 -33.51 -12.63
CA GLY A 255 8.84 -33.07 -12.90
C GLY A 255 9.09 -31.58 -12.64
N LEU A 256 8.07 -30.81 -12.22
CA LEU A 256 8.22 -29.39 -11.91
C LEU A 256 8.97 -29.17 -10.59
N ALA A 257 9.57 -27.99 -10.42
CA ALA A 257 10.40 -27.68 -9.27
C ALA A 257 9.58 -27.43 -7.98
N HIS A 258 8.32 -27.06 -8.15
CA HIS A 258 7.39 -26.78 -7.05
C HIS A 258 6.11 -27.62 -7.20
N ASP A 259 5.32 -27.67 -6.13
CA ASP A 259 4.07 -28.43 -6.12
C ASP A 259 2.96 -27.67 -6.85
N TRP A 260 2.66 -28.11 -8.07
CA TRP A 260 1.65 -27.52 -8.94
C TRP A 260 0.53 -28.52 -9.26
N THR A 261 -0.70 -28.02 -9.34
CA THR A 261 -1.84 -28.79 -9.86
C THR A 261 -2.33 -28.17 -11.17
N LEU A 262 -2.45 -28.98 -12.23
CA LEU A 262 -3.02 -28.56 -13.50
C LEU A 262 -4.49 -29.01 -13.59
N HIS A 263 -5.36 -28.12 -14.05
CA HIS A 263 -6.78 -28.38 -14.28
C HIS A 263 -7.22 -27.90 -15.67
N GLY A 264 -8.29 -28.52 -16.19
CA GLY A 264 -8.87 -28.16 -17.48
C GLY A 264 -7.96 -28.54 -18.64
N ASP A 265 -7.80 -27.63 -19.60
CA ASP A 265 -6.97 -27.83 -20.79
C ASP A 265 -5.48 -27.48 -20.58
N ALA A 266 -5.07 -27.17 -19.34
CA ALA A 266 -3.67 -26.86 -19.04
C ALA A 266 -2.79 -28.11 -19.18
N THR A 267 -1.71 -27.99 -19.94
CA THR A 267 -0.72 -29.06 -20.14
C THR A 267 0.70 -28.48 -20.22
N LEU A 268 1.69 -29.30 -19.88
CA LEU A 268 3.09 -28.97 -20.15
C LEU A 268 3.44 -29.38 -21.58
N THR A 269 4.14 -28.49 -22.27
CA THR A 269 4.66 -28.71 -23.61
C THR A 269 6.17 -28.68 -23.53
N ALA A 270 6.83 -29.82 -23.81
CA ALA A 270 8.23 -30.06 -23.47
C ALA A 270 9.19 -28.91 -23.84
N ASP A 271 8.99 -28.29 -25.01
CA ASP A 271 9.85 -27.21 -25.52
C ASP A 271 9.21 -25.80 -25.42
N ASP A 272 7.92 -25.73 -25.09
CA ASP A 272 7.08 -24.53 -25.27
C ASP A 272 6.49 -24.00 -23.94
N GLY A 273 6.89 -24.59 -22.80
CA GLY A 273 6.45 -24.20 -21.47
C GLY A 273 5.08 -24.74 -21.08
N LEU A 274 4.40 -24.02 -20.19
CA LEU A 274 3.03 -24.32 -19.78
C LEU A 274 2.06 -23.81 -20.85
N GLN A 275 1.32 -24.71 -21.50
CA GLN A 275 0.17 -24.34 -22.33
C GLN A 275 -1.09 -24.29 -21.47
N LEU A 276 -1.71 -23.12 -21.34
CA LEU A 276 -2.95 -22.95 -20.60
C LEU A 276 -4.17 -23.26 -21.47
N THR A 277 -4.16 -22.90 -22.75
CA THR A 277 -5.15 -23.36 -23.73
C THR A 277 -4.52 -23.59 -25.11
N PRO A 278 -5.01 -24.59 -25.87
CA PRO A 278 -4.75 -24.65 -27.30
C PRO A 278 -5.59 -23.59 -28.05
N ASN A 279 -5.31 -23.41 -29.34
CA ASN A 279 -6.12 -22.57 -30.23
C ASN A 279 -7.39 -23.30 -30.69
N GLU A 280 -8.27 -23.61 -29.74
CA GLU A 280 -9.54 -24.30 -29.95
C GLU A 280 -10.66 -23.58 -29.21
N ARG A 281 -11.92 -23.83 -29.61
CA ARG A 281 -13.08 -23.20 -28.96
C ARG A 281 -13.37 -23.79 -27.60
N ASP A 282 -13.95 -22.94 -26.75
CA ASP A 282 -14.52 -23.30 -25.45
C ASP A 282 -13.54 -24.07 -24.55
N ARG A 283 -12.28 -23.61 -24.52
CA ARG A 283 -11.20 -24.17 -23.69
C ARG A 283 -10.99 -23.32 -22.44
N ALA A 284 -10.61 -23.96 -21.35
CA ALA A 284 -10.05 -23.26 -20.21
C ALA A 284 -9.10 -24.17 -19.44
N GLY A 285 -7.92 -23.66 -19.15
CA GLY A 285 -6.92 -24.33 -18.32
C GLY A 285 -6.41 -23.43 -17.23
N THR A 286 -6.01 -24.04 -16.12
CA THR A 286 -5.29 -23.35 -15.06
C THR A 286 -4.21 -24.24 -14.45
N VAL A 287 -3.15 -23.62 -13.95
CA VAL A 287 -2.22 -24.23 -13.01
C VAL A 287 -2.30 -23.47 -11.68
N LEU A 288 -2.31 -24.20 -10.57
CA LEU A 288 -2.37 -23.67 -9.21
C LEU A 288 -1.11 -24.11 -8.44
N LEU A 289 -0.43 -23.15 -7.82
CA LEU A 289 0.66 -23.44 -6.88
C LEU A 289 0.04 -23.91 -5.56
N ASN A 290 0.32 -25.15 -5.16
CA ASN A 290 -0.28 -25.74 -3.97
C ASN A 290 0.35 -25.17 -2.68
N THR A 291 1.59 -24.70 -2.74
CA THR A 291 2.29 -24.07 -1.60
C THR A 291 1.79 -22.65 -1.38
N PRO A 292 1.12 -22.35 -0.25
CA PRO A 292 0.71 -20.99 0.07
C PRO A 292 1.91 -20.13 0.49
N PHE A 293 1.81 -18.82 0.30
CA PHE A 293 2.81 -17.84 0.73
C PHE A 293 2.17 -16.68 1.52
N PRO A 294 2.89 -16.05 2.46
CA PRO A 294 2.35 -14.98 3.30
C PRO A 294 1.95 -13.75 2.49
N SER A 295 0.70 -13.29 2.64
CA SER A 295 0.20 -12.10 1.95
C SER A 295 0.87 -10.80 2.39
N ARG A 296 1.37 -10.76 3.65
CA ARG A 296 2.03 -9.59 4.26
C ARG A 296 3.45 -9.34 3.75
N ALA A 297 4.11 -10.33 3.13
CA ALA A 297 5.45 -10.15 2.59
C ALA A 297 5.49 -9.29 1.32
N GLY A 298 4.32 -9.03 0.73
CA GLY A 298 4.22 -8.58 -0.65
C GLY A 298 4.68 -9.67 -1.63
N VAL A 299 4.43 -9.47 -2.92
CA VAL A 299 4.85 -10.42 -3.95
C VAL A 299 5.19 -9.70 -5.26
N SER A 300 6.29 -10.11 -5.90
CA SER A 300 6.60 -9.83 -7.31
C SER A 300 6.42 -11.12 -8.10
N ILE A 301 5.58 -11.08 -9.13
CA ILE A 301 5.28 -12.21 -10.02
C ILE A 301 5.70 -11.79 -11.43
N GLU A 302 6.64 -12.54 -12.01
CA GLU A 302 7.26 -12.23 -13.29
C GLU A 302 7.21 -13.46 -14.20
N PHE A 303 6.83 -13.29 -15.46
CA PHE A 303 6.77 -14.40 -16.42
C PHE A 303 6.75 -13.92 -17.87
N ASP A 304 7.19 -14.80 -18.77
CA ASP A 304 7.06 -14.61 -20.21
C ASP A 304 5.75 -15.24 -20.71
N TYR A 305 5.11 -14.61 -21.70
CA TYR A 305 3.86 -15.14 -22.26
C TYR A 305 3.88 -15.24 -23.78
N TYR A 306 3.07 -16.17 -24.28
CA TYR A 306 2.74 -16.37 -25.68
C TYR A 306 1.23 -16.32 -25.84
N ALA A 307 0.75 -15.51 -26.79
CA ALA A 307 -0.66 -15.40 -27.14
C ALA A 307 -0.78 -15.20 -28.65
N SER A 308 -1.00 -16.28 -29.39
CA SER A 308 -1.06 -16.24 -30.86
C SER A 308 -1.89 -17.39 -31.46
N GLY A 309 -2.22 -17.24 -32.75
CA GLY A 309 -3.02 -18.20 -33.52
C GLY A 309 -4.48 -17.79 -33.72
N GLY A 310 -4.94 -16.72 -33.07
CA GLY A 310 -6.27 -16.13 -33.29
C GLY A 310 -6.37 -14.78 -32.59
N ASN A 311 -7.51 -14.43 -31.99
CA ASN A 311 -7.85 -13.10 -31.43
C ASN A 311 -8.53 -13.16 -30.04
N GLY A 312 -8.77 -14.35 -29.47
CA GLY A 312 -9.45 -14.47 -28.18
C GLY A 312 -8.96 -15.60 -27.26
N ASP A 313 -9.44 -15.70 -26.03
CA ASP A 313 -10.00 -14.56 -25.28
C ASP A 313 -8.89 -13.87 -24.48
N GLY A 314 -8.04 -14.65 -23.81
CA GLY A 314 -6.89 -14.14 -23.07
C GLY A 314 -6.44 -15.09 -21.97
N PHE A 315 -5.59 -14.58 -21.10
CA PHE A 315 -5.07 -15.29 -19.93
C PHE A 315 -5.13 -14.40 -18.69
N ALA A 316 -4.99 -14.99 -17.50
CA ALA A 316 -4.96 -14.27 -16.24
C ALA A 316 -3.91 -14.86 -15.29
N VAL A 317 -3.34 -14.00 -14.46
CA VAL A 317 -2.67 -14.39 -13.22
C VAL A 317 -3.57 -14.00 -12.06
N TYR A 318 -3.71 -14.88 -11.07
CA TYR A 318 -4.63 -14.65 -9.97
C TYR A 318 -4.12 -15.16 -8.63
N LEU A 319 -4.67 -14.59 -7.57
CA LEU A 319 -4.47 -15.00 -6.18
C LEU A 319 -5.78 -15.48 -5.60
N ILE A 320 -5.74 -16.59 -4.86
CA ILE A 320 -6.84 -17.08 -4.02
C ILE A 320 -6.42 -17.10 -2.55
N ASP A 321 -7.39 -17.13 -1.65
CA ASP A 321 -7.16 -17.45 -0.24
C ASP A 321 -6.38 -18.77 -0.11
N GLY A 322 -5.20 -18.72 0.53
CA GLY A 322 -4.27 -19.83 0.60
C GLY A 322 -4.74 -21.03 1.42
N GLU A 323 -5.84 -20.90 2.18
CA GLU A 323 -6.49 -22.03 2.85
C GLU A 323 -7.33 -22.91 1.91
N HIS A 324 -7.53 -22.47 0.66
CA HIS A 324 -8.43 -23.11 -0.27
C HIS A 324 -7.72 -23.57 -1.54
N ASP A 325 -8.31 -24.56 -2.21
CA ASP A 325 -7.95 -24.97 -3.57
C ASP A 325 -9.05 -24.56 -4.54
N THR A 326 -8.69 -24.45 -5.83
CA THR A 326 -9.63 -24.12 -6.89
C THR A 326 -9.40 -24.94 -8.14
N GLY A 327 -10.48 -25.21 -8.87
CA GLY A 327 -10.41 -25.60 -10.27
C GLY A 327 -10.30 -24.39 -11.19
N VAL A 328 -10.33 -24.65 -12.50
CA VAL A 328 -10.41 -23.59 -13.51
C VAL A 328 -11.75 -22.85 -13.43
N GLY A 329 -11.70 -21.53 -13.49
CA GLY A 329 -12.89 -20.67 -13.59
C GLY A 329 -13.54 -20.71 -14.97
N GLY A 330 -14.40 -19.72 -15.24
CA GLY A 330 -15.19 -19.66 -16.45
C GLY A 330 -14.37 -19.45 -17.71
N TYR A 331 -14.76 -20.13 -18.79
CA TYR A 331 -14.13 -19.92 -20.10
C TYR A 331 -14.66 -18.65 -20.78
N GLY A 332 -14.12 -18.31 -21.95
CA GLY A 332 -14.52 -17.12 -22.68
C GLY A 332 -14.24 -15.83 -21.90
N ALA A 333 -15.30 -15.15 -21.48
CA ALA A 333 -15.19 -13.87 -20.78
C ALA A 333 -14.45 -13.98 -19.44
N GLY A 334 -14.48 -15.14 -18.76
CA GLY A 334 -13.93 -15.32 -17.41
C GLY A 334 -12.41 -15.47 -17.34
N LEU A 335 -11.74 -15.70 -18.48
CA LEU A 335 -10.28 -15.94 -18.58
C LEU A 335 -9.75 -17.07 -17.67
N GLY A 336 -10.64 -17.97 -17.22
CA GLY A 336 -10.33 -19.02 -16.25
C GLY A 336 -10.15 -18.54 -14.81
N TYR A 337 -10.34 -17.25 -14.50
CA TYR A 337 -10.36 -16.70 -13.14
C TYR A 337 -11.79 -16.41 -12.67
N ALA A 338 -12.48 -15.52 -13.38
CA ALA A 338 -13.82 -15.11 -13.00
C ALA A 338 -14.86 -16.11 -13.55
N ARG A 339 -16.12 -15.91 -13.20
CA ARG A 339 -17.21 -16.66 -13.86
C ARG A 339 -17.24 -16.37 -15.36
N GLY A 340 -17.74 -17.31 -16.15
CA GLY A 340 -17.98 -17.09 -17.56
C GLY A 340 -19.38 -16.52 -17.79
N GLY A 341 -19.72 -16.27 -19.06
CA GLY A 341 -21.09 -16.00 -19.46
C GLY A 341 -22.06 -17.11 -19.03
N VAL A 342 -23.36 -16.90 -19.24
CA VAL A 342 -24.38 -17.88 -18.84
C VAL A 342 -24.10 -19.24 -19.49
N GLY A 343 -23.79 -20.25 -18.66
CA GLY A 343 -23.45 -21.61 -19.11
C GLY A 343 -21.95 -21.91 -19.24
N GLU A 344 -21.07 -20.93 -19.00
CA GLU A 344 -19.62 -21.00 -19.28
C GLU A 344 -18.75 -21.35 -18.05
N ARG A 345 -19.36 -21.91 -17.00
CA ARG A 345 -18.81 -22.26 -15.65
C ARG A 345 -18.70 -21.09 -14.67
N ASP A 346 -18.65 -21.47 -13.39
CA ASP A 346 -18.36 -20.59 -12.26
C ASP A 346 -16.89 -20.12 -12.28
N GLY A 347 -16.59 -19.05 -11.55
CA GLY A 347 -15.23 -18.59 -11.31
C GLY A 347 -14.49 -19.45 -10.29
N VAL A 348 -13.26 -19.04 -9.96
CA VAL A 348 -12.42 -19.73 -8.97
C VAL A 348 -13.04 -19.71 -7.57
N THR A 349 -12.69 -20.69 -6.76
CA THR A 349 -13.03 -20.73 -5.33
C THR A 349 -12.18 -19.69 -4.59
N LYS A 350 -12.82 -18.83 -3.78
CA LYS A 350 -12.14 -17.81 -2.93
C LYS A 350 -11.06 -16.98 -3.65
N GLY A 351 -11.36 -16.53 -4.86
CA GLY A 351 -10.53 -15.56 -5.59
C GLY A 351 -10.39 -14.26 -4.82
N TYR A 352 -9.16 -13.75 -4.72
CA TYR A 352 -8.86 -12.45 -4.14
C TYR A 352 -8.63 -11.40 -5.23
N LEU A 353 -7.76 -11.68 -6.18
CA LEU A 353 -7.40 -10.78 -7.28
C LEU A 353 -7.17 -11.59 -8.55
N GLY A 354 -7.75 -11.13 -9.67
CA GLY A 354 -7.39 -11.61 -11.01
C GLY A 354 -6.95 -10.46 -11.90
N ILE A 355 -5.79 -10.62 -12.53
CA ILE A 355 -5.22 -9.71 -13.50
C ILE A 355 -5.34 -10.38 -14.88
N GLY A 356 -6.35 -9.98 -15.64
CA GLY A 356 -6.65 -10.51 -16.97
C GLY A 356 -5.95 -9.72 -18.07
N PHE A 357 -5.25 -10.42 -18.94
CA PHE A 357 -4.66 -9.94 -20.18
C PHE A 357 -5.64 -10.28 -21.31
N ASP A 358 -6.62 -9.41 -21.49
CA ASP A 358 -7.84 -9.65 -22.26
C ASP A 358 -7.70 -9.15 -23.70
N ARG A 359 -7.64 -10.07 -24.64
CA ARG A 359 -7.50 -9.79 -26.07
C ARG A 359 -8.84 -9.51 -26.73
N TRP A 360 -9.92 -10.11 -26.24
CA TRP A 360 -11.25 -9.95 -26.83
C TRP A 360 -12.10 -8.84 -26.19
N GLY A 361 -11.87 -8.56 -24.91
CA GLY A 361 -12.42 -7.44 -24.16
C GLY A 361 -13.58 -7.76 -23.23
N ASN A 362 -14.03 -9.02 -23.16
CA ASN A 362 -15.19 -9.41 -22.37
C ASN A 362 -14.90 -9.59 -20.87
N PHE A 363 -13.63 -9.68 -20.47
CA PHE A 363 -13.23 -9.71 -19.07
C PHE A 363 -13.56 -8.39 -18.36
N SER A 364 -13.86 -7.30 -19.08
CA SER A 364 -14.35 -6.04 -18.50
C SER A 364 -15.87 -5.87 -18.55
N THR A 365 -16.62 -6.93 -18.85
CA THR A 365 -18.09 -6.88 -19.03
C THR A 365 -18.85 -7.63 -17.96
N THR A 366 -20.19 -7.54 -17.98
CA THR A 366 -21.07 -8.27 -17.05
C THR A 366 -21.00 -9.79 -17.19
N LEU A 367 -20.51 -10.29 -18.33
CA LEU A 367 -20.31 -11.72 -18.57
C LEU A 367 -19.36 -12.32 -17.55
N ALA A 368 -18.29 -11.60 -17.19
CA ALA A 368 -17.29 -12.07 -16.24
C ALA A 368 -17.56 -11.69 -14.77
N GLY A 369 -18.71 -11.10 -14.47
CA GLY A 369 -19.04 -10.62 -13.12
C GLY A 369 -19.55 -9.17 -13.09
N PRO A 370 -19.92 -8.64 -11.92
CA PRO A 370 -20.42 -7.27 -11.76
C PRO A 370 -19.45 -6.23 -12.32
N VAL A 371 -20.00 -5.17 -12.92
CA VAL A 371 -19.24 -4.03 -13.43
C VAL A 371 -20.09 -2.75 -13.39
N ASP A 372 -19.46 -1.64 -13.02
CA ASP A 372 -20.08 -0.31 -13.08
C ASP A 372 -19.79 0.33 -14.45
N GLY A 373 -20.78 0.36 -15.34
CA GLY A 373 -20.66 1.03 -16.66
C GLY A 373 -19.72 0.35 -17.67
N GLY A 374 -19.41 -0.93 -17.48
CA GLY A 374 -18.47 -1.69 -18.30
C GLY A 374 -18.93 -1.90 -19.75
N ALA A 375 -17.98 -1.85 -20.66
CA ALA A 375 -18.16 -2.18 -22.08
C ALA A 375 -17.00 -3.06 -22.55
N ARG A 376 -17.21 -3.83 -23.62
CA ARG A 376 -16.17 -4.68 -24.20
C ARG A 376 -15.00 -3.82 -24.69
N ARG A 377 -13.78 -4.13 -24.23
CA ARG A 377 -12.56 -3.40 -24.59
C ARG A 377 -11.41 -4.36 -24.91
N PRO A 378 -11.21 -4.71 -26.20
CA PRO A 378 -10.11 -5.57 -26.62
C PRO A 378 -8.74 -5.03 -26.22
N HIS A 379 -7.76 -5.94 -26.11
CA HIS A 379 -6.36 -5.64 -25.79
C HIS A 379 -6.18 -4.78 -24.54
N THR A 380 -6.77 -5.22 -23.44
CA THR A 380 -6.65 -4.55 -22.14
C THR A 380 -5.98 -5.46 -21.10
N VAL A 381 -5.23 -4.87 -20.18
CA VAL A 381 -5.01 -5.50 -18.87
C VAL A 381 -6.11 -5.00 -17.94
N ALA A 382 -6.83 -5.90 -17.32
CA ALA A 382 -7.98 -5.60 -16.48
C ALA A 382 -7.90 -6.34 -15.14
N LEU A 383 -8.32 -5.67 -14.08
CA LEU A 383 -8.33 -6.16 -12.72
C LEU A 383 -9.76 -6.55 -12.33
N ARG A 384 -9.91 -7.76 -11.79
CA ARG A 384 -11.12 -8.19 -11.09
C ARG A 384 -10.80 -8.52 -9.65
N GLY A 385 -11.67 -8.05 -8.76
CA GLY A 385 -11.55 -8.23 -7.34
C GLY A 385 -12.01 -9.59 -6.87
N SER A 386 -12.32 -9.67 -5.58
CA SER A 386 -12.64 -10.91 -4.89
C SER A 386 -13.92 -11.55 -5.40
N GLY A 387 -13.97 -12.89 -5.41
CA GLY A 387 -15.12 -13.66 -5.83
C GLY A 387 -15.06 -15.12 -5.36
N ASP A 388 -16.22 -15.77 -5.36
CA ASP A 388 -16.33 -17.18 -4.99
C ASP A 388 -17.35 -17.84 -5.92
N ARG A 389 -16.85 -18.65 -6.85
CA ARG A 389 -17.65 -19.40 -7.81
C ARG A 389 -18.58 -18.50 -8.63
N ALA A 390 -19.87 -18.46 -8.34
CA ALA A 390 -20.86 -17.69 -9.10
C ALA A 390 -20.96 -16.21 -8.66
N GLU A 391 -20.40 -15.86 -7.51
CA GLU A 391 -20.58 -14.56 -6.84
C GLU A 391 -19.29 -13.73 -6.80
N GLY A 392 -19.43 -12.40 -6.77
CA GLY A 392 -18.30 -11.47 -6.73
C GLY A 392 -17.63 -11.29 -8.10
N PHE A 393 -16.30 -11.17 -8.11
CA PHE A 393 -15.45 -10.85 -9.26
C PHE A 393 -15.72 -9.45 -9.83
N HIS A 394 -15.91 -8.45 -8.98
CA HIS A 394 -16.20 -7.09 -9.47
C HIS A 394 -15.05 -6.58 -10.34
N HIS A 395 -15.37 -6.03 -11.51
CA HIS A 395 -14.37 -5.34 -12.33
C HIS A 395 -13.88 -4.08 -11.61
N LEU A 396 -12.57 -3.94 -11.45
CA LEU A 396 -11.95 -2.86 -10.70
C LEU A 396 -11.39 -1.78 -11.63
N ALA A 397 -10.58 -2.18 -12.60
CA ALA A 397 -9.92 -1.25 -13.53
C ALA A 397 -9.53 -1.97 -14.82
N ALA A 398 -9.37 -1.22 -15.92
CA ALA A 398 -8.86 -1.74 -17.18
C ALA A 398 -8.07 -0.67 -17.93
N VAL A 399 -6.90 -1.03 -18.45
CA VAL A 399 -6.02 -0.15 -19.24
C VAL A 399 -5.71 -0.82 -20.57
N GLY A 400 -5.86 -0.05 -21.66
CA GLY A 400 -5.54 -0.52 -23.01
C GLY A 400 -4.03 -0.65 -23.20
N VAL A 401 -3.60 -1.73 -23.82
CA VAL A 401 -2.18 -1.99 -24.11
C VAL A 401 -1.84 -1.47 -25.51
N GLU A 402 -0.93 -0.52 -25.59
CA GLU A 402 -0.43 -0.01 -26.86
C GLU A 402 0.31 -1.13 -27.64
N GLY A 403 -0.07 -1.32 -28.90
CA GLY A 403 0.46 -2.42 -29.73
C GLY A 403 -0.19 -3.78 -29.47
N GLY A 404 -1.16 -3.85 -28.54
CA GLY A 404 -1.92 -5.05 -28.27
C GLY A 404 -1.18 -6.11 -27.47
N LEU A 405 -1.87 -7.23 -27.25
CA LEU A 405 -1.43 -8.35 -26.41
C LEU A 405 -1.03 -9.59 -27.22
N ASP A 406 -1.13 -9.56 -28.56
CA ASP A 406 -0.64 -10.66 -29.39
C ASP A 406 0.87 -10.79 -29.22
N ALA A 407 1.39 -11.99 -28.95
CA ALA A 407 2.81 -12.21 -28.74
C ALA A 407 3.24 -13.62 -29.15
N VAL A 408 4.40 -13.69 -29.78
CA VAL A 408 5.20 -14.92 -29.90
C VAL A 408 6.46 -14.79 -29.06
N TRP A 409 7.20 -15.89 -28.86
CA TRP A 409 8.37 -15.91 -27.97
C TRP A 409 9.46 -14.91 -28.38
N GLU A 410 9.64 -14.69 -29.68
CA GLU A 410 10.62 -13.76 -30.26
C GLU A 410 10.32 -12.29 -29.93
N ASP A 411 9.08 -11.96 -29.55
CA ASP A 411 8.69 -10.59 -29.19
C ASP A 411 9.25 -10.17 -27.81
N GLY A 412 9.76 -11.12 -27.01
CA GLY A 412 10.24 -10.86 -25.66
C GLY A 412 9.14 -10.29 -24.75
N ALA A 413 7.93 -10.83 -24.89
CA ALA A 413 6.74 -10.43 -24.15
C ALA A 413 6.80 -10.93 -22.70
N HIS A 414 6.95 -10.00 -21.76
CA HIS A 414 7.19 -10.28 -20.35
C HIS A 414 6.28 -9.41 -19.46
N VAL A 415 5.72 -10.02 -18.42
CA VAL A 415 4.84 -9.37 -17.44
C VAL A 415 5.53 -9.35 -16.09
N ARG A 416 5.44 -8.21 -15.40
CA ARG A 416 5.77 -8.08 -13.97
C ARG A 416 4.61 -7.50 -13.20
N VAL A 417 4.16 -8.22 -12.18
CA VAL A 417 3.11 -7.81 -11.25
C VAL A 417 3.74 -7.66 -9.87
N VAL A 418 3.58 -6.51 -9.24
CA VAL A 418 4.03 -6.26 -7.87
C VAL A 418 2.81 -5.93 -7.01
N ILE A 419 2.71 -6.58 -5.86
CA ILE A 419 1.64 -6.35 -4.89
C ILE A 419 2.27 -6.13 -3.52
N VAL A 420 2.09 -4.94 -2.96
CA VAL A 420 2.55 -4.57 -1.61
C VAL A 420 1.38 -3.90 -0.91
N ASP A 421 1.03 -4.34 0.30
CA ASP A 421 -0.08 -3.77 1.07
C ASP A 421 -1.40 -3.64 0.28
N ALA A 422 -1.72 -4.66 -0.51
CA ALA A 422 -2.89 -4.69 -1.41
C ALA A 422 -2.89 -3.62 -2.51
N VAL A 423 -1.76 -2.98 -2.78
CA VAL A 423 -1.54 -2.04 -3.88
C VAL A 423 -0.89 -2.78 -5.05
N VAL A 424 -1.55 -2.77 -6.21
CA VAL A 424 -1.13 -3.52 -7.41
C VAL A 424 -0.46 -2.61 -8.43
N THR A 425 0.75 -2.98 -8.83
CA THR A 425 1.47 -2.40 -9.96
C THR A 425 1.69 -3.47 -11.01
N VAL A 426 1.42 -3.16 -12.27
CA VAL A 426 1.62 -4.08 -13.41
C VAL A 426 2.44 -3.38 -14.46
N SER A 427 3.50 -4.03 -14.93
CA SER A 427 4.29 -3.59 -16.06
C SER A 427 4.40 -4.68 -17.12
N LEU A 428 4.46 -4.23 -18.37
CA LEU A 428 4.57 -5.08 -19.55
C LEU A 428 5.84 -4.69 -20.30
N THR A 429 6.67 -5.66 -20.63
CA THR A 429 7.86 -5.49 -21.46
C THR A 429 7.63 -6.17 -22.80
N ARG A 430 7.97 -5.48 -23.89
CA ARG A 430 7.95 -6.04 -25.24
C ARG A 430 9.04 -5.41 -26.10
N ALA A 431 9.76 -6.23 -26.87
CA ALA A 431 10.90 -5.79 -27.68
C ALA A 431 11.91 -4.92 -26.90
N GLY A 432 12.15 -5.28 -25.62
CA GLY A 432 13.07 -4.56 -24.74
C GLY A 432 12.55 -3.23 -24.15
N ARG A 433 11.31 -2.82 -24.44
CA ARG A 433 10.68 -1.63 -23.86
C ARG A 433 9.68 -2.03 -22.79
N THR A 434 9.85 -1.51 -21.58
CA THR A 434 8.91 -1.68 -20.47
C THR A 434 7.93 -0.52 -20.39
N THR A 435 6.65 -0.82 -20.17
CA THR A 435 5.57 0.14 -19.93
C THR A 435 4.80 -0.22 -18.67
N THR A 436 4.62 0.73 -17.76
CA THR A 436 3.71 0.58 -16.62
C THR A 436 2.26 0.65 -17.10
N VAL A 437 1.49 -0.39 -16.82
CA VAL A 437 0.07 -0.51 -17.19
C VAL A 437 -0.82 -0.08 -16.02
N PHE A 438 -0.49 -0.54 -14.82
CA PHE A 438 -1.09 -0.08 -13.57
C PHE A 438 0.00 0.43 -12.65
N ASP A 439 -0.21 1.61 -12.07
CA ASP A 439 0.70 2.27 -11.16
C ASP A 439 0.00 2.50 -9.82
N GLY A 440 0.00 1.47 -8.97
CA GLY A 440 -0.56 1.54 -7.62
C GLY A 440 -2.09 1.54 -7.53
N VAL A 441 -2.75 0.46 -7.95
CA VAL A 441 -4.19 0.27 -7.72
C VAL A 441 -4.43 -0.30 -6.31
N ASP A 442 -5.04 0.49 -5.43
CA ASP A 442 -5.43 0.08 -4.08
C ASP A 442 -6.67 -0.84 -4.11
N LEU A 443 -6.45 -2.13 -3.82
CA LEU A 443 -7.53 -3.12 -3.73
C LEU A 443 -8.35 -2.99 -2.45
N ALA A 444 -7.79 -2.47 -1.35
CA ALA A 444 -8.53 -2.33 -0.10
C ALA A 444 -9.63 -1.27 -0.20
N ALA A 445 -9.45 -0.27 -1.07
CA ALA A 445 -10.47 0.71 -1.43
C ALA A 445 -11.51 0.19 -2.44
N ALA A 446 -11.29 -1.00 -3.03
CA ALA A 446 -12.11 -1.51 -4.10
C ALA A 446 -13.45 -2.07 -3.61
N ARG A 447 -14.52 -1.74 -4.33
CA ARG A 447 -15.87 -2.20 -4.02
C ARG A 447 -15.96 -3.73 -4.13
N GLY A 448 -16.48 -4.35 -3.07
CA GLY A 448 -16.71 -5.80 -3.04
C GLY A 448 -15.43 -6.62 -2.82
N GLN A 449 -14.30 -5.98 -2.55
CA GLN A 449 -13.08 -6.66 -2.13
C GLN A 449 -13.23 -7.20 -0.71
N VAL A 450 -12.80 -8.44 -0.47
CA VAL A 450 -12.73 -9.01 0.89
C VAL A 450 -11.47 -8.55 1.62
N ALA A 451 -11.42 -8.77 2.93
CA ALA A 451 -10.19 -8.58 3.69
C ALA A 451 -9.05 -9.45 3.12
N VAL A 452 -7.82 -8.96 3.16
CA VAL A 452 -6.64 -9.67 2.66
C VAL A 452 -6.51 -11.01 3.43
N PRO A 453 -6.53 -12.17 2.75
CA PRO A 453 -6.22 -13.46 3.35
C PRO A 453 -4.85 -13.48 4.03
N ALA A 454 -4.66 -14.31 5.06
CA ALA A 454 -3.37 -14.46 5.74
C ALA A 454 -2.27 -14.97 4.79
N THR A 455 -2.64 -15.91 3.92
CA THR A 455 -1.78 -16.44 2.87
C THR A 455 -2.49 -16.43 1.52
N PHE A 456 -1.72 -16.45 0.44
CA PHE A 456 -2.21 -16.63 -0.91
C PHE A 456 -1.69 -17.91 -1.53
N LYS A 457 -2.48 -18.50 -2.43
CA LYS A 457 -1.98 -19.37 -3.50
C LYS A 457 -2.04 -18.64 -4.84
N LEU A 458 -1.03 -18.88 -5.68
CA LEU A 458 -0.90 -18.31 -7.02
C LEU A 458 -1.50 -19.25 -8.05
N GLY A 459 -2.29 -18.70 -8.98
CA GLY A 459 -2.71 -19.42 -10.17
C GLY A 459 -2.45 -18.64 -11.46
N LEU A 460 -2.22 -19.40 -12.53
CA LEU A 460 -2.21 -18.91 -13.91
C LEU A 460 -3.34 -19.61 -14.65
N SER A 461 -4.13 -18.87 -15.42
CA SER A 461 -5.23 -19.43 -16.21
C SER A 461 -5.31 -18.81 -17.59
N ALA A 462 -5.93 -19.53 -18.52
CA ALA A 462 -6.38 -18.94 -19.77
C ALA A 462 -7.69 -19.56 -20.22
N SER A 463 -8.38 -18.87 -21.10
CA SER A 463 -9.54 -19.44 -21.76
C SER A 463 -9.73 -18.94 -23.19
N THR A 464 -10.54 -19.69 -23.90
CA THR A 464 -11.11 -19.33 -25.19
C THR A 464 -12.62 -19.53 -25.15
N GLY A 465 -13.31 -18.94 -26.11
CA GLY A 465 -14.74 -19.10 -26.32
C GLY A 465 -14.98 -19.30 -27.81
N TYR A 466 -15.81 -18.44 -28.40
CA TYR A 466 -16.00 -18.44 -29.86
C TYR A 466 -14.73 -18.03 -30.62
N GLU A 467 -14.04 -17.03 -30.09
CA GLU A 467 -12.74 -16.55 -30.53
C GLU A 467 -11.65 -17.30 -29.75
N THR A 468 -10.57 -17.63 -30.44
CA THR A 468 -9.58 -18.59 -29.94
C THR A 468 -8.16 -18.06 -30.09
N SER A 469 -7.25 -18.62 -29.31
CA SER A 469 -5.81 -18.41 -29.41
C SER A 469 -5.13 -19.44 -28.53
N ALA A 470 -3.90 -19.82 -28.88
CA ALA A 470 -3.05 -20.53 -27.94
C ALA A 470 -2.53 -19.53 -26.89
N HIS A 471 -2.55 -19.93 -25.62
CA HIS A 471 -2.01 -19.16 -24.51
C HIS A 471 -1.00 -20.01 -23.76
N ARG A 472 0.23 -19.51 -23.61
CA ARG A 472 1.31 -20.22 -22.93
C ARG A 472 2.12 -19.29 -22.05
N VAL A 473 2.74 -19.86 -21.01
CA VAL A 473 3.58 -19.16 -20.04
C VAL A 473 4.86 -19.95 -19.81
N ARG A 474 5.98 -19.26 -19.61
CA ARG A 474 7.25 -19.86 -19.19
C ARG A 474 8.05 -18.88 -18.34
N ASN A 475 9.12 -19.38 -17.74
CA ASN A 475 10.07 -18.58 -16.96
C ASN A 475 9.39 -17.79 -15.83
N LEU A 476 8.49 -18.45 -15.09
CA LEU A 476 7.84 -17.85 -13.94
C LEU A 476 8.86 -17.67 -12.81
N VAL A 477 8.89 -16.47 -12.25
CA VAL A 477 9.64 -16.13 -11.04
C VAL A 477 8.70 -15.43 -10.09
N VAL A 478 8.60 -15.94 -8.86
CA VAL A 478 7.88 -15.30 -7.78
C VAL A 478 8.85 -15.02 -6.64
N THR A 479 8.96 -13.76 -6.27
CA THR A 479 9.89 -13.28 -5.25
C THR A 479 9.19 -12.35 -4.29
N MET A 480 9.84 -12.09 -3.16
CA MET A 480 9.49 -10.89 -2.40
C MET A 480 9.81 -9.66 -3.27
N PRO A 481 8.99 -8.59 -3.21
CA PRO A 481 9.27 -7.35 -3.90
C PRO A 481 10.64 -6.83 -3.48
N GLU A 482 11.49 -6.52 -4.46
CA GLU A 482 12.78 -5.89 -4.17
C GLU A 482 12.54 -4.59 -3.40
N THR A 483 13.11 -4.50 -2.20
CA THR A 483 13.36 -3.20 -1.58
C THR A 483 14.34 -2.48 -2.50
N THR A 484 14.10 -1.22 -2.83
CA THR A 484 14.95 -0.40 -3.72
C THR A 484 16.38 -0.14 -3.21
N ALA A 485 16.91 -1.01 -2.35
CA ALA A 485 18.25 -0.97 -1.78
C ALA A 485 19.29 -1.86 -2.51
N ASP A 486 18.91 -2.70 -3.49
CA ASP A 486 19.87 -3.65 -4.11
C ASP A 486 20.08 -3.52 -5.63
N ARG A 487 19.79 -2.35 -6.22
CA ARG A 487 20.13 -2.06 -7.62
C ARG A 487 21.43 -1.27 -7.83
N THR A 488 22.40 -1.44 -6.94
CA THR A 488 23.79 -1.00 -7.16
C THR A 488 24.77 -2.16 -7.11
N SER A 489 24.83 -2.95 -8.18
CA SER A 489 26.09 -3.41 -8.80
C SER A 489 25.80 -4.05 -10.17
N PRO A 490 26.47 -3.57 -11.22
CA PRO A 490 27.62 -4.34 -11.69
C PRO A 490 28.86 -3.47 -11.93
N ALA A 491 30.04 -4.07 -11.77
CA ALA A 491 31.29 -3.65 -12.39
C ALA A 491 31.76 -4.78 -13.32
#